data_AF-A0A5N5WH12-F1
#
_entry.id   AF-A0A5N5WH12-F1
#
_cell.length_a   1.000
_cell.length_b   1.000
_cell.length_c   1.000
_cell.angle_alpha   90.00
_cell.angle_beta   90.00
_cell.angle_gamma   90.00
#
_symmetry.space_group_name_H-M   'P 1'
#
loop_
_entity.id
_entity.type
_entity.pdbx_description
1 polymer ?
#
loop_
_entity_poly.entity_id
_entity_poly.type
_entity_poly.pdbx_seq_one_letter_code
_entity_poly.pdbx_strand_id
1 'polypeptide(L)'
;MTGRTPVKITSSALLVAAVAGLAWYGSEHLADQAPHTPVAAAADAVAPDPTIRQGLLRSRELPVEQYLVSFKDATAERAAVLRNVQACMARYGLTYDPPVRPESYTAISDNTANLERRYGLSDRATAEKWGYAWPSAQGEPPRWDPTSAQMDALYGKNGDGEVLGSIGGVPVPKGGCNAEAREKAGAQDDSAAREIGSDSFTRAMKDPAVQQGFDAWSACMKTKGYAYKNPFEITQGPKADDWATSPETKKIAVAEVDCKQSTGLLDVWFATEAKLQEKGIAAKKTRLDAARQHNRSVVRRSLAALK
;
A
#
# COMPACT_ATOMS: atom_id res chain seq x y z
N MET A 1 -21.74 72.11 -54.44
CA MET A 1 -22.62 71.65 -55.54
C MET A 1 -23.06 70.23 -55.19
N THR A 2 -24.25 70.08 -54.58
CA THR A 2 -25.46 69.54 -55.23
C THR A 2 -25.17 68.19 -55.90
N GLY A 3 -25.73 67.04 -55.52
CA GLY A 3 -26.79 66.70 -54.60
C GLY A 3 -27.33 65.30 -54.97
N ARG A 4 -28.38 64.90 -54.24
CA ARG A 4 -29.40 63.88 -54.60
C ARG A 4 -28.99 62.39 -54.63
N THR A 5 -29.47 61.69 -53.60
CA THR A 5 -30.06 60.33 -53.65
C THR A 5 -31.09 60.20 -54.79
N PRO A 6 -31.29 58.98 -55.34
CA PRO A 6 -32.38 58.14 -54.82
C PRO A 6 -32.17 56.62 -54.78
N VAL A 7 -32.94 56.06 -53.85
CA VAL A 7 -33.37 54.69 -53.53
C VAL A 7 -33.82 53.85 -54.74
N LYS A 8 -33.71 52.52 -54.58
CA LYS A 8 -34.62 51.39 -54.98
C LYS A 8 -33.76 50.21 -55.52
N ILE A 9 -34.03 48.91 -55.35
CA ILE A 9 -35.09 48.11 -54.72
C ILE A 9 -34.58 46.64 -54.69
N THR A 10 -34.85 45.94 -53.58
CA THR A 10 -35.15 44.50 -53.39
C THR A 10 -34.25 43.33 -53.83
N SER A 11 -34.18 42.40 -52.86
CA SER A 11 -34.36 40.95 -52.96
C SER A 11 -33.14 40.05 -53.09
N SER A 12 -32.83 39.48 -51.92
CA SER A 12 -31.89 38.42 -51.62
C SER A 12 -32.29 37.08 -52.25
N ALA A 13 -31.37 36.47 -52.96
CA ALA A 13 -31.24 35.03 -53.11
C ALA A 13 -29.73 34.73 -53.23
N LEU A 14 -29.13 34.13 -52.20
CA LEU A 14 -27.74 33.65 -52.21
C LEU A 14 -27.79 32.14 -51.98
N LEU A 15 -27.61 31.33 -53.02
CA LEU A 15 -26.35 30.87 -53.62
C LEU A 15 -25.54 29.94 -52.71
N VAL A 16 -25.61 28.67 -53.09
CA VAL A 16 -24.65 27.60 -52.82
C VAL A 16 -23.32 27.96 -53.48
N ALA A 17 -22.20 27.86 -52.75
CA ALA A 17 -20.91 27.45 -53.29
C ALA A 17 -19.92 27.10 -52.17
N ALA A 18 -19.32 25.92 -52.30
CA ALA A 18 -18.17 25.46 -51.54
C ALA A 18 -16.88 26.22 -51.91
N VAL A 19 -15.87 26.19 -51.04
CA VAL A 19 -14.52 25.65 -51.27
C VAL A 19 -13.63 25.91 -50.04
N ALA A 20 -12.75 24.93 -49.79
CA ALA A 20 -11.86 24.70 -48.67
C ALA A 20 -10.73 25.73 -48.43
N GLY A 21 -10.17 25.73 -47.21
CA GLY A 21 -8.89 26.39 -46.90
C GLY A 21 -8.52 26.49 -45.42
N LEU A 22 -8.04 25.37 -44.85
CA LEU A 22 -7.11 25.20 -43.71
C LEU A 22 -6.79 26.40 -42.78
N ALA A 23 -7.12 26.27 -41.49
CA ALA A 23 -6.34 26.82 -40.39
C ALA A 23 -6.43 25.90 -39.15
N TRP A 24 -5.24 25.54 -38.67
CA TRP A 24 -4.89 24.61 -37.61
C TRP A 24 -5.13 25.26 -36.24
N TYR A 25 -5.95 24.69 -35.36
CA TYR A 25 -5.91 24.96 -33.92
C TYR A 25 -6.49 23.78 -33.11
N GLY A 26 -5.67 23.26 -32.20
CA GLY A 26 -6.12 22.73 -30.92
C GLY A 26 -6.59 21.28 -30.87
N SER A 27 -5.66 20.34 -30.96
CA SER A 27 -5.83 19.02 -30.32
C SER A 27 -5.73 19.20 -28.80
N GLU A 28 -6.85 19.40 -28.10
CA GLU A 28 -6.88 19.33 -26.64
C GLU A 28 -7.13 17.87 -26.20
N HIS A 29 -6.10 17.33 -25.57
CA HIS A 29 -6.05 16.19 -24.66
C HIS A 29 -7.35 15.40 -24.44
N LEU A 30 -7.51 14.30 -25.18
CA LEU A 30 -8.07 13.09 -24.61
C LEU A 30 -7.02 12.53 -23.64
N ALA A 31 -7.13 12.91 -22.37
CA ALA A 31 -6.47 12.20 -21.29
C ALA A 31 -6.97 10.76 -21.33
N ASP A 32 -6.05 9.84 -21.58
CA ASP A 32 -6.25 8.40 -21.57
C ASP A 32 -6.66 7.99 -20.15
N GLN A 33 -7.98 8.00 -19.87
CA GLN A 33 -8.51 7.50 -18.60
C GLN A 33 -8.38 5.98 -18.64
N ALA A 34 -7.35 5.47 -17.96
CA ALA A 34 -7.23 4.05 -17.68
C ALA A 34 -8.56 3.51 -17.11
N PRO A 35 -9.02 2.32 -17.53
CA PRO A 35 -10.33 1.81 -17.16
C PRO A 35 -10.47 1.70 -15.63
N HIS A 36 -11.46 2.41 -15.08
CA HIS A 36 -11.86 2.34 -13.68
C HIS A 36 -12.37 0.92 -13.37
N THR A 37 -11.59 0.15 -12.62
CA THR A 37 -12.02 -1.17 -12.15
C THR A 37 -12.92 -0.99 -10.92
N PRO A 38 -14.18 -1.47 -10.92
CA PRO A 38 -15.07 -1.34 -9.77
C PRO A 38 -14.50 -2.03 -8.52
N VAL A 39 -14.72 -1.43 -7.35
CA VAL A 39 -14.26 -1.92 -6.03
C VAL A 39 -14.65 -3.38 -5.75
N ALA A 40 -15.82 -3.83 -6.24
CA ALA A 40 -16.27 -5.22 -6.10
C ALA A 40 -15.33 -6.21 -6.85
N ALA A 41 -14.84 -5.83 -8.03
CA ALA A 41 -13.89 -6.64 -8.79
C ALA A 41 -12.47 -6.62 -8.17
N ALA A 42 -12.11 -5.55 -7.45
CA ALA A 42 -10.85 -5.46 -6.71
C ALA A 42 -10.85 -6.29 -5.41
N ALA A 43 -12.01 -6.52 -4.79
CA ALA A 43 -12.12 -7.39 -3.62
C ALA A 43 -12.01 -8.89 -3.96
N ASP A 44 -12.39 -9.28 -5.17
CA ASP A 44 -12.29 -10.67 -5.67
C ASP A 44 -10.89 -11.03 -6.20
N ALA A 45 -10.01 -10.04 -6.43
CA ALA A 45 -8.70 -10.22 -7.07
C ALA A 45 -7.51 -10.37 -6.10
N VAL A 46 -7.76 -10.50 -4.79
CA VAL A 46 -6.71 -10.46 -3.74
C VAL A 46 -5.90 -11.77 -3.70
N ALA A 47 -5.01 -11.94 -4.66
CA ALA A 47 -3.98 -12.97 -4.64
C ALA A 47 -2.67 -12.34 -4.12
N PRO A 48 -2.06 -12.88 -3.05
CA PRO A 48 -0.73 -12.46 -2.64
C PRO A 48 0.26 -12.58 -3.80
N ASP A 49 1.21 -11.65 -3.90
CA ASP A 49 2.29 -11.70 -4.88
C ASP A 49 2.96 -13.08 -4.83
N PRO A 50 3.10 -13.81 -5.96
CA PRO A 50 3.72 -15.15 -5.98
C PRO A 50 5.18 -15.17 -5.51
N THR A 51 5.81 -14.00 -5.37
CA THR A 51 7.16 -13.84 -4.80
C THR A 51 7.19 -13.77 -3.27
N ILE A 52 6.03 -13.73 -2.61
CA ILE A 52 5.95 -13.82 -1.15
C ILE A 52 6.50 -15.19 -0.70
N ARG A 53 7.35 -15.18 0.34
CA ARG A 53 8.06 -16.35 0.89
C ARG A 53 8.96 -17.11 -0.09
N GLN A 54 9.72 -16.39 -0.91
CA GLN A 54 10.81 -16.96 -1.71
C GLN A 54 12.18 -16.87 -1.00
N GLY A 55 13.20 -17.44 -1.61
CA GLY A 55 14.59 -17.36 -1.14
C GLY A 55 14.90 -18.28 0.06
N LEU A 56 15.86 -17.86 0.87
CA LEU A 56 16.41 -18.63 1.99
C LEU A 56 15.40 -18.92 3.11
N LEU A 57 14.29 -18.19 3.17
CA LEU A 57 13.22 -18.37 4.16
C LEU A 57 11.98 -19.05 3.56
N ARG A 58 12.10 -19.67 2.38
CA ARG A 58 10.99 -20.33 1.72
C ARG A 58 10.32 -21.35 2.64
N SER A 59 8.98 -21.30 2.68
CA SER A 59 8.15 -22.17 3.53
C SER A 59 8.41 -22.06 5.04
N ARG A 60 8.98 -20.93 5.50
CA ARG A 60 9.08 -20.60 6.92
C ARG A 60 7.93 -19.67 7.32
N GLU A 61 7.50 -19.79 8.57
CA GLU A 61 6.55 -18.89 9.24
C GLU A 61 7.00 -18.68 10.67
N LEU A 62 7.06 -17.43 11.10
CA LEU A 62 7.29 -17.08 12.49
C LEU A 62 6.05 -17.46 13.33
N PRO A 63 6.22 -18.03 14.54
CA PRO A 63 5.10 -18.47 15.38
C PRO A 63 4.02 -17.42 15.64
N VAL A 64 4.39 -16.13 15.65
CA VAL A 64 3.48 -15.01 15.90
C VAL A 64 2.56 -14.69 14.71
N GLU A 65 2.93 -15.10 13.49
CA GLU A 65 2.21 -14.74 12.25
C GLU A 65 0.75 -15.18 12.26
N GLN A 66 0.45 -16.32 12.87
CA GLN A 66 -0.91 -16.81 13.02
C GLN A 66 -1.84 -15.87 13.84
N TYR A 67 -1.29 -14.89 14.54
CA TYR A 67 -2.01 -13.90 15.33
C TYR A 67 -1.93 -12.49 14.72
N LEU A 68 -1.21 -12.31 13.61
CA LEU A 68 -1.18 -11.05 12.88
C LEU A 68 -2.37 -10.95 11.94
N VAL A 69 -2.78 -9.71 11.64
CA VAL A 69 -3.75 -9.47 10.58
C VAL A 69 -3.10 -9.79 9.25
N SER A 70 -3.73 -10.70 8.49
CA SER A 70 -3.27 -11.05 7.15
C SER A 70 -3.57 -9.93 6.15
N PHE A 71 -2.81 -9.86 5.06
CA PHE A 71 -3.03 -8.94 3.95
C PHE A 71 -4.45 -9.09 3.41
N LYS A 72 -4.90 -10.33 3.23
CA LYS A 72 -6.26 -10.65 2.80
C LYS A 72 -7.31 -10.08 3.74
N ASP A 73 -7.19 -10.29 5.03
CA ASP A 73 -8.16 -9.81 6.01
C ASP A 73 -8.17 -8.28 6.11
N ALA A 74 -6.98 -7.66 6.06
CA ALA A 74 -6.86 -6.20 6.02
C ALA A 74 -7.49 -5.61 4.75
N THR A 75 -7.35 -6.28 3.60
CA THR A 75 -7.97 -5.86 2.34
C THR A 75 -9.50 -5.99 2.40
N ALA A 76 -10.02 -7.09 2.96
CA ALA A 76 -11.47 -7.24 3.18
C ALA A 76 -12.02 -6.14 4.11
N GLU A 77 -11.33 -5.83 5.21
CA GLU A 77 -11.70 -4.70 6.09
C GLU A 77 -11.71 -3.37 5.36
N ARG A 78 -10.64 -3.04 4.62
CA ARG A 78 -10.55 -1.79 3.84
C ARG A 78 -11.65 -1.67 2.79
N ALA A 79 -11.94 -2.75 2.07
CA ALA A 79 -13.01 -2.78 1.07
C ALA A 79 -14.38 -2.53 1.73
N ALA A 80 -14.64 -3.14 2.89
CA ALA A 80 -15.88 -2.91 3.63
C ALA A 80 -16.01 -1.47 4.16
N VAL A 81 -14.92 -0.89 4.67
CA VAL A 81 -14.89 0.53 5.05
C VAL A 81 -15.20 1.41 3.84
N LEU A 82 -14.55 1.19 2.70
CA LEU A 82 -14.80 1.94 1.46
C LEU A 82 -16.28 1.87 1.04
N ARG A 83 -16.87 0.67 1.06
CA ARG A 83 -18.29 0.45 0.76
C ARG A 83 -19.21 1.20 1.74
N ASN A 84 -18.86 1.22 3.02
CA ASN A 84 -19.62 1.97 4.03
C ASN A 84 -19.49 3.48 3.84
N VAL A 85 -18.31 3.99 3.46
CA VAL A 85 -18.13 5.42 3.13
C VAL A 85 -19.00 5.78 1.93
N GLN A 86 -19.01 4.96 0.87
CA GLN A 86 -19.87 5.16 -0.30
C GLN A 86 -21.36 5.28 0.09
N ALA A 87 -21.84 4.36 0.93
CA ALA A 87 -23.22 4.41 1.41
C ALA A 87 -23.52 5.66 2.24
N CYS A 88 -22.58 6.11 3.06
CA CYS A 88 -22.72 7.33 3.84
C CYS A 88 -22.75 8.58 2.95
N MET A 89 -21.84 8.69 1.99
CA MET A 89 -21.69 9.83 1.07
C MET A 89 -22.93 9.99 0.19
N ALA A 90 -23.53 8.88 -0.23
CA ALA A 90 -24.77 8.87 -1.02
C ALA A 90 -25.95 9.58 -0.32
N ARG A 91 -25.96 9.65 1.02
CA ARG A 91 -26.99 10.41 1.78
C ARG A 91 -26.97 11.91 1.51
N TYR A 92 -25.84 12.43 1.04
CA TYR A 92 -25.65 13.84 0.68
C TYR A 92 -25.68 14.05 -0.84
N GLY A 93 -26.03 13.03 -1.62
CA GLY A 93 -25.95 13.07 -3.08
C GLY A 93 -24.51 13.09 -3.61
N LEU A 94 -23.53 12.73 -2.78
CA LEU A 94 -22.11 12.75 -3.13
C LEU A 94 -21.65 11.36 -3.57
N THR A 95 -20.93 11.29 -4.68
CA THR A 95 -20.21 10.09 -5.08
C THR A 95 -18.88 9.99 -4.33
N TYR A 96 -18.44 8.76 -4.05
CA TYR A 96 -17.14 8.50 -3.43
C TYR A 96 -16.48 7.30 -4.12
N ASP A 97 -15.64 7.58 -5.09
CA ASP A 97 -14.91 6.56 -5.84
C ASP A 97 -13.43 6.93 -5.91
N PRO A 98 -12.71 6.87 -4.77
CA PRO A 98 -11.28 7.07 -4.79
C PRO A 98 -10.64 5.94 -5.60
N PRO A 99 -9.62 6.23 -6.42
CA PRO A 99 -8.95 5.19 -7.18
C PRO A 99 -8.33 4.16 -6.23
N VAL A 100 -8.60 2.89 -6.50
CA VAL A 100 -8.00 1.78 -5.76
C VAL A 100 -6.52 1.71 -6.14
N ARG A 101 -5.62 1.72 -5.13
CA ARG A 101 -4.20 1.47 -5.42
C ARG A 101 -4.07 0.03 -5.94
N PRO A 102 -3.42 -0.19 -7.08
CA PRO A 102 -3.19 -1.54 -7.58
C PRO A 102 -2.50 -2.40 -6.51
N GLU A 103 -2.85 -3.69 -6.44
CA GLU A 103 -2.33 -4.62 -5.43
C GLU A 103 -0.80 -4.68 -5.42
N SER A 104 -0.21 -4.50 -6.61
CA SER A 104 1.24 -4.40 -6.79
C SER A 104 1.87 -3.40 -5.83
N TYR A 105 1.20 -2.31 -5.41
CA TYR A 105 1.73 -1.31 -4.49
C TYR A 105 1.68 -1.69 -3.01
N THR A 106 0.98 -2.75 -2.61
CA THR A 106 0.46 -2.85 -1.23
C THR A 106 0.91 -4.06 -0.43
N ALA A 107 1.28 -5.19 -1.03
CA ALA A 107 1.72 -6.39 -0.30
C ALA A 107 3.20 -6.71 -0.57
N ILE A 108 4.08 -6.34 0.36
CA ILE A 108 5.46 -6.84 0.40
C ILE A 108 5.54 -8.15 1.20
N SER A 109 4.49 -8.45 1.97
CA SER A 109 4.40 -9.62 2.84
C SER A 109 2.93 -9.98 3.10
N ASP A 110 2.70 -11.21 3.52
CA ASP A 110 1.38 -11.71 3.93
C ASP A 110 0.83 -11.00 5.17
N ASN A 111 1.69 -10.41 6.00
CA ASN A 111 1.29 -9.73 7.23
C ASN A 111 2.41 -8.78 7.71
N THR A 112 2.23 -8.18 8.88
CA THR A 112 3.17 -7.18 9.43
C THR A 112 4.46 -7.79 10.01
N ALA A 113 4.64 -9.12 10.03
CA ALA A 113 5.91 -9.74 10.37
C ALA A 113 6.97 -9.44 9.30
N ASN A 114 6.54 -9.24 8.05
CA ASN A 114 7.37 -8.84 6.92
C ASN A 114 8.58 -9.78 6.75
N LEU A 115 8.38 -11.09 6.86
CA LEU A 115 9.45 -12.09 6.93
C LEU A 115 10.45 -11.96 5.75
N GLU A 116 9.93 -11.58 4.58
CA GLU A 116 10.61 -11.31 3.31
C GLU A 116 11.71 -10.25 3.42
N ARG A 117 11.56 -9.28 4.32
CA ARG A 117 12.53 -8.21 4.57
C ARG A 117 12.99 -8.13 6.01
N ARG A 118 12.44 -8.97 6.89
CA ARG A 118 12.68 -8.96 8.33
C ARG A 118 14.16 -9.12 8.67
N TYR A 119 14.88 -9.94 7.92
CA TYR A 119 16.30 -10.20 8.12
C TYR A 119 17.18 -9.64 6.99
N GLY A 120 16.74 -8.57 6.33
CA GLY A 120 17.35 -8.05 5.09
C GLY A 120 16.90 -8.85 3.86
N LEU A 121 17.66 -8.79 2.75
CA LEU A 121 17.31 -9.59 1.57
C LEU A 121 17.58 -11.08 1.82
N SER A 122 16.63 -11.93 1.45
CA SER A 122 16.74 -13.40 1.54
C SER A 122 16.60 -14.10 0.19
N ASP A 123 16.13 -13.41 -0.85
CA ASP A 123 15.88 -14.00 -2.16
C ASP A 123 16.91 -13.51 -3.19
N ARG A 124 17.69 -14.46 -3.72
CA ARG A 124 18.80 -14.17 -4.62
C ARG A 124 18.31 -13.67 -5.98
N ALA A 125 17.23 -14.24 -6.51
CA ALA A 125 16.66 -13.82 -7.79
C ALA A 125 16.12 -12.38 -7.72
N THR A 126 15.49 -12.02 -6.61
CA THR A 126 15.05 -10.65 -6.32
C THR A 126 16.23 -9.71 -6.18
N ALA A 127 17.29 -10.11 -5.45
CA ALA A 127 18.51 -9.32 -5.33
C ALA A 127 19.16 -9.05 -6.71
N GLU A 128 19.22 -10.04 -7.60
CA GLU A 128 19.75 -9.88 -8.96
C GLU A 128 18.89 -8.94 -9.81
N LYS A 129 17.57 -9.13 -9.77
CA LYS A 129 16.63 -8.39 -10.63
C LYS A 129 16.45 -6.95 -10.16
N TRP A 130 16.26 -6.75 -8.86
CA TRP A 130 15.78 -5.50 -8.29
C TRP A 130 16.76 -4.84 -7.31
N GLY A 131 17.83 -5.50 -6.91
CA GLY A 131 18.71 -5.00 -5.85
C GLY A 131 17.94 -4.86 -4.54
N TYR A 132 18.00 -3.69 -3.92
CA TYR A 132 17.17 -3.39 -2.74
C TYR A 132 15.82 -2.77 -3.07
N ALA A 133 15.58 -2.38 -4.33
CA ALA A 133 14.27 -1.91 -4.76
C ALA A 133 13.24 -3.04 -4.75
N TRP A 134 11.96 -2.69 -4.93
CA TRP A 134 10.88 -3.67 -5.09
C TRP A 134 10.01 -3.30 -6.29
N PRO A 135 9.51 -4.29 -7.05
CA PRO A 135 8.66 -4.05 -8.22
C PRO A 135 7.37 -3.27 -7.92
N SER A 136 6.91 -3.23 -6.66
CA SER A 136 5.67 -2.58 -6.23
C SER A 136 5.63 -1.07 -6.42
N ALA A 137 6.78 -0.41 -6.52
CA ALA A 137 6.87 1.05 -6.49
C ALA A 137 6.86 1.69 -7.89
N GLN A 138 6.39 0.99 -8.92
CA GLN A 138 6.44 1.48 -10.30
C GLN A 138 5.13 2.17 -10.70
N GLY A 139 5.15 3.50 -10.68
CA GLY A 139 4.11 4.39 -11.20
C GLY A 139 3.65 5.43 -10.17
N GLU A 140 3.05 6.52 -10.66
CA GLU A 140 2.41 7.51 -9.80
C GLU A 140 1.13 6.91 -9.22
N PRO A 141 0.94 6.91 -7.89
CA PRO A 141 -0.32 6.43 -7.33
C PRO A 141 -1.44 7.30 -7.89
N PRO A 142 -2.56 6.70 -8.34
CA PRO A 142 -3.64 7.48 -8.90
C PRO A 142 -4.12 8.51 -7.88
N ARG A 143 -4.19 9.77 -8.31
CA ARG A 143 -4.59 10.88 -7.45
C ARG A 143 -6.11 10.94 -7.37
N TRP A 144 -6.62 11.04 -6.15
CA TRP A 144 -8.01 11.43 -5.90
C TRP A 144 -8.08 12.94 -5.76
N ASP A 145 -8.95 13.60 -6.53
CA ASP A 145 -9.19 15.04 -6.46
C ASP A 145 -10.61 15.32 -5.95
N PRO A 146 -10.80 15.37 -4.61
CA PRO A 146 -12.12 15.56 -4.02
C PRO A 146 -12.59 17.02 -4.07
N THR A 147 -13.90 17.21 -4.22
CA THR A 147 -14.55 18.50 -3.97
C THR A 147 -14.54 18.83 -2.47
N SER A 148 -14.72 20.12 -2.13
CA SER A 148 -14.91 20.55 -0.74
C SER A 148 -16.07 19.82 -0.07
N ALA A 149 -17.22 19.69 -0.75
CA ALA A 149 -18.37 18.96 -0.23
C ALA A 149 -18.05 17.48 0.08
N GLN A 150 -17.22 16.82 -0.74
CA GLN A 150 -16.76 15.46 -0.45
C GLN A 150 -15.86 15.41 0.78
N MET A 151 -14.94 16.36 0.95
CA MET A 151 -14.08 16.44 2.14
C MET A 151 -14.89 16.71 3.41
N ASP A 152 -15.84 17.63 3.32
CA ASP A 152 -16.74 18.04 4.40
C ASP A 152 -17.56 16.86 4.90
N ALA A 153 -18.21 16.12 4.00
CA ALA A 153 -18.97 14.93 4.37
C ALA A 153 -18.07 13.78 4.86
N LEU A 154 -16.87 13.63 4.27
CA LEU A 154 -15.94 12.55 4.62
C LEU A 154 -15.41 12.68 6.04
N TYR A 155 -15.03 13.89 6.47
CA TYR A 155 -14.41 14.16 7.78
C TYR A 155 -15.33 14.84 8.79
N GLY A 156 -16.49 15.31 8.35
CA GLY A 156 -17.47 16.03 9.17
C GLY A 156 -17.00 17.41 9.60
N LYS A 157 -16.11 18.03 8.82
CA LYS A 157 -15.53 19.35 9.08
C LYS A 157 -15.30 20.11 7.80
N ASN A 158 -15.50 21.43 7.82
CA ASN A 158 -15.20 22.29 6.67
C ASN A 158 -13.68 22.53 6.50
N GLY A 159 -13.31 23.26 5.44
CA GLY A 159 -11.92 23.63 5.13
C GLY A 159 -11.19 24.42 6.24
N ASP A 160 -11.94 25.09 7.12
CA ASP A 160 -11.41 25.83 8.27
C ASP A 160 -11.27 24.95 9.53
N GLY A 161 -11.69 23.69 9.44
CA GLY A 161 -11.62 22.70 10.53
C GLY A 161 -12.81 22.73 11.50
N GLU A 162 -13.85 23.53 11.22
CA GLU A 162 -15.05 23.61 12.04
C GLU A 162 -15.92 22.37 11.86
N VAL A 163 -16.46 21.85 12.96
CA VAL A 163 -17.33 20.66 12.93
C VAL A 163 -18.68 21.00 12.31
N LEU A 164 -19.07 20.21 11.32
CA LEU A 164 -20.35 20.36 10.64
C LEU A 164 -21.46 19.61 11.36
N GLY A 165 -22.58 20.29 11.63
CA GLY A 165 -23.79 19.66 12.15
C GLY A 165 -24.65 19.01 11.06
N SER A 166 -24.71 19.61 9.86
CA SER A 166 -25.48 19.11 8.73
C SER A 166 -24.93 19.62 7.39
N ILE A 167 -25.12 18.85 6.32
CA ILE A 167 -24.87 19.26 4.92
C ILE A 167 -26.21 19.17 4.19
N GLY A 168 -26.68 20.29 3.62
CA GLY A 168 -27.97 20.32 2.91
C GLY A 168 -29.17 19.90 3.77
N GLY A 169 -29.14 20.18 5.08
CA GLY A 169 -30.18 19.77 6.04
C GLY A 169 -30.10 18.31 6.50
N VAL A 170 -29.17 17.51 5.98
CA VAL A 170 -28.92 16.13 6.43
C VAL A 170 -27.86 16.15 7.53
N PRO A 171 -28.13 15.57 8.73
CA PRO A 171 -27.15 15.54 9.82
C PRO A 171 -25.86 14.82 9.44
N VAL A 172 -24.71 15.41 9.77
CA VAL A 172 -23.40 14.80 9.53
C VAL A 172 -22.96 13.95 10.73
N PRO A 173 -22.54 12.68 10.53
CA PRO A 173 -22.00 11.86 11.62
C PRO A 173 -20.83 12.55 12.30
N LYS A 174 -20.66 12.27 13.60
CA LYS A 174 -19.49 12.72 14.33
C LYS A 174 -18.20 12.18 13.68
N GLY A 175 -17.34 13.07 13.19
CA GLY A 175 -16.14 12.70 12.45
C GLY A 175 -16.38 12.29 10.99
N GLY A 176 -17.57 12.55 10.47
CA GLY A 176 -17.96 12.34 9.07
C GLY A 176 -18.15 10.88 8.68
N CYS A 177 -18.33 10.67 7.37
CA CYS A 177 -18.53 9.36 6.78
C CYS A 177 -17.39 8.38 7.06
N ASN A 178 -16.15 8.86 7.19
CA ASN A 178 -15.00 8.02 7.49
C ASN A 178 -15.12 7.40 8.89
N ALA A 179 -15.49 8.19 9.90
CA ALA A 179 -15.65 7.70 11.26
C ALA A 179 -16.82 6.70 11.38
N GLU A 180 -17.98 7.03 10.82
CA GLU A 180 -19.15 6.14 10.80
C GLU A 180 -18.84 4.80 10.11
N ALA A 181 -18.15 4.86 8.96
CA ALA A 181 -17.79 3.66 8.21
C ALA A 181 -16.82 2.75 8.97
N ARG A 182 -15.84 3.32 9.66
CA ARG A 182 -14.88 2.58 10.50
C ARG A 182 -15.52 1.99 11.73
N GLU A 183 -16.40 2.74 12.40
CA GLU A 183 -17.16 2.23 13.54
C GLU A 183 -18.01 1.02 13.14
N LYS A 184 -18.69 1.11 12.00
CA LYS A 184 -19.53 0.03 11.47
C LYS A 184 -18.72 -1.22 11.08
N ALA A 185 -17.55 -1.05 10.46
CA ALA A 185 -16.67 -2.18 10.14
C ALA A 185 -16.07 -2.79 11.44
N GLY A 186 -15.72 -1.94 12.39
CA GLY A 186 -14.77 -2.24 13.46
C GLY A 186 -13.34 -2.25 12.93
N ALA A 187 -12.37 -2.34 13.83
CA ALA A 187 -10.96 -2.45 13.50
C ALA A 187 -10.43 -3.78 14.03
N GLN A 188 -9.62 -4.47 13.22
CA GLN A 188 -8.88 -5.63 13.72
C GLN A 188 -7.80 -5.20 14.73
N ASP A 189 -7.46 -6.11 15.64
CA ASP A 189 -6.42 -5.96 16.65
C ASP A 189 -5.35 -7.04 16.47
N ASP A 190 -4.12 -6.61 16.20
CA ASP A 190 -2.92 -7.45 16.26
C ASP A 190 -1.86 -6.87 17.21
N SER A 191 -2.25 -5.96 18.10
CA SER A 191 -1.33 -5.20 18.96
C SER A 191 -0.42 -6.11 19.79
N ALA A 192 -0.97 -7.15 20.42
CA ALA A 192 -0.21 -8.10 21.22
C ALA A 192 0.77 -8.92 20.37
N ALA A 193 0.36 -9.30 19.15
CA ALA A 193 1.19 -10.04 18.20
C ALA A 193 2.34 -9.17 17.67
N ARG A 194 2.06 -7.89 17.33
CA ARG A 194 3.08 -6.91 16.94
C ARG A 194 4.07 -6.62 18.05
N GLU A 195 3.60 -6.54 19.30
CA GLU A 195 4.46 -6.36 20.47
C GLU A 195 5.42 -7.56 20.64
N ILE A 196 4.91 -8.79 20.49
CA ILE A 196 5.74 -10.01 20.51
C ILE A 196 6.76 -9.97 19.37
N GLY A 197 6.31 -9.68 18.14
CA GLY A 197 7.20 -9.62 16.98
C GLY A 197 8.29 -8.56 17.12
N SER A 198 7.97 -7.38 17.65
CA SER A 198 8.98 -6.34 17.87
C SER A 198 9.99 -6.74 18.95
N ASP A 199 9.52 -7.24 20.11
CA ASP A 199 10.39 -7.66 21.21
C ASP A 199 11.29 -8.83 20.79
N SER A 200 10.72 -9.88 20.18
CA SER A 200 11.47 -11.07 19.77
C SER A 200 12.56 -10.72 18.77
N PHE A 201 12.29 -9.84 17.83
CA PHE A 201 13.27 -9.38 16.85
C PHE A 201 14.42 -8.62 17.49
N THR A 202 14.11 -7.61 18.31
CA THR A 202 15.14 -6.81 19.01
C THR A 202 16.00 -7.69 19.92
N ARG A 203 15.41 -8.69 20.58
CA ARG A 203 16.14 -9.62 21.44
C ARG A 203 16.96 -10.63 20.65
N ALA A 204 16.42 -11.19 19.57
CA ALA A 204 17.14 -12.12 18.70
C ALA A 204 18.38 -11.45 18.10
N MET A 205 18.29 -10.18 17.70
CA MET A 205 19.46 -9.43 17.22
C MET A 205 20.58 -9.32 18.26
N LYS A 206 20.27 -9.38 19.56
CA LYS A 206 21.27 -9.31 20.65
C LYS A 206 21.70 -10.69 21.15
N ASP A 207 21.10 -11.75 20.64
CA ASP A 207 21.42 -13.12 21.07
C ASP A 207 22.84 -13.49 20.62
N PRO A 208 23.67 -14.10 21.48
CA PRO A 208 25.04 -14.47 21.14
C PRO A 208 25.17 -15.34 19.87
N ALA A 209 24.22 -16.25 19.62
CA ALA A 209 24.26 -17.10 18.43
C ALA A 209 24.02 -16.28 17.14
N VAL A 210 23.14 -15.28 17.19
CA VAL A 210 22.87 -14.38 16.07
C VAL A 210 24.03 -13.41 15.84
N GLN A 211 24.63 -12.90 16.92
CA GLN A 211 25.84 -12.06 16.83
C GLN A 211 27.01 -12.83 16.18
N GLN A 212 27.23 -14.09 16.56
CA GLN A 212 28.23 -14.94 15.90
C GLN A 212 27.91 -15.15 14.41
N GLY A 213 26.62 -15.31 14.07
CA GLY A 213 26.17 -15.35 12.68
C GLY A 213 26.48 -14.06 11.91
N PHE A 214 26.29 -12.90 12.54
CA PHE A 214 26.67 -11.61 11.95
C PHE A 214 28.17 -11.50 11.71
N ASP A 215 29.00 -11.97 12.64
CA ASP A 215 30.46 -11.97 12.47
C ASP A 215 30.89 -12.85 11.29
N ALA A 216 30.31 -14.06 11.18
CA ALA A 216 30.59 -14.97 10.06
C ALA A 216 30.13 -14.37 8.71
N TRP A 217 28.94 -13.79 8.68
CA TRP A 217 28.40 -13.11 7.50
C TRP A 217 29.25 -11.90 7.11
N SER A 218 29.68 -11.09 8.08
CA SER A 218 30.56 -9.93 7.87
C SER A 218 31.91 -10.36 7.29
N ALA A 219 32.49 -11.47 7.79
CA ALA A 219 33.70 -12.03 7.24
C ALA A 219 33.53 -12.45 5.78
N CYS A 220 32.41 -13.08 5.42
CA CYS A 220 32.08 -13.40 4.03
C CYS A 220 31.93 -12.15 3.16
N MET A 221 31.24 -11.10 3.64
CA MET A 221 31.10 -9.85 2.89
C MET A 221 32.45 -9.19 2.63
N LYS A 222 33.38 -9.25 3.59
CA LYS A 222 34.74 -8.69 3.45
C LYS A 222 35.53 -9.39 2.35
N THR A 223 35.41 -10.71 2.17
CA THR A 223 36.08 -11.40 1.06
C THR A 223 35.53 -10.99 -0.30
N LYS A 224 34.28 -10.49 -0.35
CA LYS A 224 33.64 -9.91 -1.53
C LYS A 224 33.88 -8.40 -1.69
N GLY A 225 34.71 -7.79 -0.83
CA GLY A 225 35.07 -6.37 -0.90
C GLY A 225 34.12 -5.42 -0.15
N TYR A 226 33.19 -5.94 0.66
CA TYR A 226 32.19 -5.15 1.37
C TYR A 226 32.37 -5.24 2.89
N ALA A 227 32.37 -4.09 3.58
CA ALA A 227 32.59 -4.03 5.03
C ALA A 227 31.31 -3.58 5.76
N TYR A 228 30.52 -4.56 6.20
CA TYR A 228 29.30 -4.35 7.00
C TYR A 228 29.32 -5.27 8.21
N LYS A 229 28.90 -4.78 9.38
CA LYS A 229 28.83 -5.59 10.62
C LYS A 229 27.61 -6.49 10.65
N ASN A 230 26.50 -6.06 10.04
CA ASN A 230 25.28 -6.85 9.92
C ASN A 230 24.50 -6.41 8.67
N PRO A 231 23.51 -7.20 8.21
CA PRO A 231 22.76 -6.91 6.99
C PRO A 231 22.07 -5.54 6.96
N PHE A 232 21.63 -5.01 8.11
CA PHE A 232 20.90 -3.74 8.14
C PHE A 232 21.79 -2.54 7.82
N GLU A 233 23.09 -2.59 8.12
CA GLU A 233 24.01 -1.48 7.83
C GLU A 233 24.06 -1.12 6.34
N ILE A 234 23.75 -2.07 5.44
CA ILE A 234 23.78 -1.84 4.00
C ILE A 234 22.77 -0.76 3.58
N THR A 235 21.57 -0.82 4.15
CA THR A 235 20.46 0.09 3.79
C THR A 235 20.41 1.35 4.67
N GLN A 236 21.31 1.52 5.63
CA GLN A 236 21.35 2.71 6.50
C GLN A 236 22.08 3.90 5.83
N GLY A 237 21.72 5.12 6.25
CA GLY A 237 22.38 6.37 5.87
C GLY A 237 21.90 6.97 4.54
N PRO A 238 22.40 8.17 4.17
CA PRO A 238 22.01 8.86 2.94
C PRO A 238 22.26 8.00 1.70
N LYS A 239 21.31 7.99 0.76
CA LYS A 239 21.41 7.29 -0.53
C LYS A 239 20.98 8.23 -1.65
N ALA A 240 21.56 8.04 -2.84
CA ALA A 240 21.05 8.65 -4.07
C ALA A 240 19.70 8.01 -4.43
N ASP A 241 18.86 8.74 -5.19
CA ASP A 241 17.51 8.29 -5.55
C ASP A 241 17.52 6.96 -6.33
N ASP A 242 18.53 6.72 -7.15
CA ASP A 242 18.68 5.51 -7.97
C ASP A 242 19.50 4.39 -7.27
N TRP A 243 19.98 4.64 -6.05
CA TRP A 243 20.90 3.74 -5.35
C TRP A 243 20.36 2.33 -5.30
N ALA A 244 19.09 2.15 -4.95
CA ALA A 244 18.48 0.84 -4.72
C ALA A 244 18.53 -0.07 -5.96
N THR A 245 18.61 0.53 -7.15
CA THR A 245 18.61 -0.18 -8.45
C THR A 245 19.95 -0.14 -9.19
N SER A 246 20.94 0.58 -8.67
CA SER A 246 22.24 0.74 -9.36
C SER A 246 22.93 -0.61 -9.59
N PRO A 247 23.74 -0.76 -10.67
CA PRO A 247 24.47 -2.01 -10.93
C PRO A 247 25.36 -2.45 -9.76
N GLU A 248 25.99 -1.50 -9.06
CA GLU A 248 26.83 -1.82 -7.90
C GLU A 248 25.99 -2.29 -6.71
N THR A 249 24.87 -1.62 -6.45
CA THR A 249 23.94 -2.02 -5.38
C THR A 249 23.37 -3.42 -5.60
N LYS A 250 23.09 -3.80 -6.85
CA LYS A 250 22.67 -5.18 -7.17
C LYS A 250 23.75 -6.21 -6.84
N LYS A 251 25.03 -5.90 -7.08
CA LYS A 251 26.14 -6.80 -6.66
C LYS A 251 26.20 -6.95 -5.14
N ILE A 252 26.02 -5.84 -4.40
CA ILE A 252 25.96 -5.88 -2.93
C ILE A 252 24.79 -6.73 -2.46
N ALA A 253 23.60 -6.56 -3.06
CA ALA A 253 22.41 -7.34 -2.74
C ALA A 253 22.62 -8.85 -2.98
N VAL A 254 23.25 -9.22 -4.10
CA VAL A 254 23.59 -10.63 -4.38
C VAL A 254 24.61 -11.15 -3.37
N ALA A 255 25.65 -10.37 -3.07
CA ALA A 255 26.65 -10.73 -2.06
C ALA A 255 26.03 -10.93 -0.67
N GLU A 256 25.09 -10.07 -0.26
CA GLU A 256 24.35 -10.19 1.00
C GLU A 256 23.66 -11.56 1.09
N VAL A 257 22.90 -11.94 0.06
CA VAL A 257 22.16 -13.21 0.03
C VAL A 257 23.09 -14.41 -0.05
N ASP A 258 24.11 -14.38 -0.91
CA ASP A 258 25.10 -15.46 -1.03
C ASP A 258 25.81 -15.71 0.31
N CYS A 259 26.21 -14.63 1.01
CA CYS A 259 26.87 -14.73 2.30
C CYS A 259 25.92 -15.20 3.41
N LYS A 260 24.63 -14.86 3.35
CA LYS A 260 23.62 -15.42 4.27
C LYS A 260 23.46 -16.92 4.06
N GLN A 261 23.44 -17.35 2.80
CA GLN A 261 23.33 -18.76 2.45
C GLN A 261 24.54 -19.56 2.93
N SER A 262 25.76 -19.07 2.68
CA SER A 262 27.00 -19.79 3.03
C SER A 262 27.25 -19.89 4.53
N THR A 263 26.74 -18.94 5.32
CA THR A 263 26.93 -18.89 6.77
C THR A 263 25.77 -19.45 7.58
N GLY A 264 24.62 -19.73 6.94
CA GLY A 264 23.41 -20.16 7.63
C GLY A 264 22.83 -19.11 8.58
N LEU A 265 23.18 -17.82 8.38
CA LEU A 265 22.78 -16.72 9.29
C LEU A 265 21.26 -16.69 9.51
N LEU A 266 20.46 -16.85 8.44
CA LEU A 266 19.01 -16.76 8.56
C LEU A 266 18.39 -17.93 9.32
N ASP A 267 18.99 -19.13 9.27
CA ASP A 267 18.48 -20.28 10.04
C ASP A 267 18.64 -20.05 11.54
N VAL A 268 19.82 -19.59 11.96
CA VAL A 268 20.11 -19.30 13.38
C VAL A 268 19.24 -18.16 13.88
N TRP A 269 19.10 -17.09 13.10
CA TRP A 269 18.30 -15.94 13.49
C TRP A 269 16.82 -16.27 13.57
N PHE A 270 16.26 -16.92 12.56
CA PHE A 270 14.87 -17.36 12.53
C PHE A 270 14.56 -18.28 13.71
N ALA A 271 15.39 -19.31 13.96
CA ALA A 271 15.17 -20.25 15.05
C ALA A 271 15.26 -19.58 16.43
N THR A 272 16.18 -18.63 16.59
CA THR A 272 16.33 -17.86 17.83
C THR A 272 15.10 -16.98 18.07
N GLU A 273 14.65 -16.27 17.05
CA GLU A 273 13.47 -15.43 17.16
C GLU A 273 12.21 -16.25 17.41
N ALA A 274 12.00 -17.36 16.69
CA ALA A 274 10.84 -18.23 16.88
C ALA A 274 10.69 -18.69 18.34
N LYS A 275 11.79 -19.12 18.98
CA LYS A 275 11.79 -19.49 20.41
C LYS A 275 11.42 -18.33 21.33
N LEU A 276 11.82 -17.11 21.01
CA LEU A 276 11.44 -15.92 21.76
C LEU A 276 9.96 -15.59 21.57
N GLN A 277 9.44 -15.74 20.35
CA GLN A 277 8.03 -15.57 20.06
C GLN A 277 7.15 -16.59 20.77
N GLU A 278 7.54 -17.87 20.81
CA GLU A 278 6.81 -18.90 21.54
C GLU A 278 6.63 -18.53 23.03
N LYS A 279 7.68 -18.00 23.68
CA LYS A 279 7.60 -17.49 25.05
C LYS A 279 6.66 -16.29 25.16
N GLY A 280 6.74 -15.34 24.23
CA GLY A 280 5.86 -14.17 24.18
C GLY A 280 4.39 -14.54 23.96
N ILE A 281 4.13 -15.53 23.10
CA ILE A 281 2.80 -16.08 22.83
C ILE A 281 2.24 -16.74 24.08
N ALA A 282 3.02 -17.59 24.74
CA ALA A 282 2.60 -18.21 25.99
C ALA A 282 2.23 -17.17 27.06
N ALA A 283 3.04 -16.11 27.20
CA ALA A 283 2.81 -15.04 28.17
C ALA A 283 1.57 -14.17 27.86
N LYS A 284 1.17 -14.06 26.59
CA LYS A 284 0.06 -13.20 26.14
C LYS A 284 -1.12 -13.97 25.56
N LYS A 285 -1.20 -15.27 25.81
CA LYS A 285 -2.18 -16.18 25.19
C LYS A 285 -3.61 -15.66 25.28
N THR A 286 -4.05 -15.20 26.45
CA THR A 286 -5.40 -14.65 26.64
C THR A 286 -5.69 -13.44 25.74
N ARG A 287 -4.75 -12.50 25.63
CA ARG A 287 -4.90 -11.31 24.76
C ARG A 287 -4.92 -11.71 23.28
N LEU A 288 -4.04 -12.63 22.89
CA LEU A 288 -3.96 -13.13 21.51
C LEU A 288 -5.23 -13.88 21.09
N ASP A 289 -5.78 -14.72 21.97
CA ASP A 289 -7.00 -15.47 21.70
C ASP A 289 -8.23 -14.54 21.60
N ALA A 290 -8.32 -13.53 22.48
CA ALA A 290 -9.36 -12.51 22.42
C ALA A 290 -9.29 -11.70 21.10
N ALA A 291 -8.09 -11.24 20.72
CA ALA A 291 -7.85 -10.54 19.47
C ALA A 291 -8.22 -11.40 18.26
N ARG A 292 -7.85 -12.69 18.24
CA ARG A 292 -8.23 -13.62 17.16
C ARG A 292 -9.75 -13.77 17.02
N GLN A 293 -10.47 -13.90 18.14
CA GLN A 293 -11.94 -13.98 18.12
C GLN A 293 -12.57 -12.68 17.61
N HIS A 294 -12.07 -11.55 18.08
CA HIS A 294 -12.48 -10.22 17.64
C HIS A 294 -12.27 -10.03 16.13
N ASN A 295 -11.07 -10.33 15.62
CA ASN A 295 -10.74 -10.17 14.20
C ASN A 295 -11.61 -11.06 13.31
N ARG A 296 -11.88 -12.30 13.71
CA ARG A 296 -12.83 -13.17 12.98
C ARG A 296 -14.23 -12.56 12.88
N SER A 297 -14.67 -11.83 13.91
CA SER A 297 -15.95 -11.11 13.88
C SER A 297 -15.91 -9.91 12.92
N VAL A 298 -14.80 -9.15 12.93
CA VAL A 298 -14.58 -8.00 12.03
C VAL A 298 -14.58 -8.48 10.58
N VAL A 299 -13.76 -9.46 10.23
CA VAL A 299 -13.67 -10.01 8.86
C VAL A 299 -15.03 -10.52 8.39
N ARG A 300 -15.79 -11.22 9.24
CA ARG A 300 -17.14 -11.70 8.87
C ARG A 300 -18.09 -10.55 8.53
N ARG A 301 -18.10 -9.47 9.33
CA ARG A 301 -18.90 -8.27 9.04
C ARG A 301 -18.42 -7.57 7.77
N SER A 302 -17.11 -7.48 7.58
CA SER A 302 -16.50 -6.89 6.40
C SER A 302 -16.94 -7.62 5.13
N LEU A 303 -16.81 -8.94 5.09
CA LEU A 303 -17.26 -9.76 3.96
C LEU A 303 -18.78 -9.70 3.74
N ALA A 304 -19.57 -9.56 4.81
CA ALA A 304 -21.03 -9.39 4.68
C ALA A 304 -21.41 -8.03 4.07
N ALA A 305 -20.65 -6.97 4.35
CA ALA A 305 -20.90 -5.64 3.81
C ALA A 305 -20.57 -5.51 2.30
N LEU A 306 -19.84 -6.49 1.75
CA LEU A 306 -19.44 -6.55 0.33
C LEU A 306 -20.45 -7.31 -0.55
N LYS A 307 -21.43 -7.99 0.05
CA LYS A 307 -22.53 -8.68 -0.66
C LYS A 307 -23.72 -7.75 -0.82
#